data_AF-A0A8H2XBB8-F1
#
_entry.id   AF-A0A8H2XBB8-F1
#
_cell.length_a   1.000
_cell.length_b   1.000
_cell.length_c   1.000
_cell.angle_alpha   90.00
_cell.angle_beta   90.00
_cell.angle_gamma   90.00
#
_symmetry.space_group_name_H-M   'P 1'
#
loop_
_entity.id
_entity.type
_entity.pdbx_description
1 polymer ?
#
loop_
_entity_poly.entity_id
_entity_poly.type
_entity_poly.pdbx_seq_one_letter_code
_entity_poly.pdbx_strand_id
1 'polypeptide(L)'
;VESKEGCTAVQEGYVSGTFRASKFSSAIETQWETCQKTNEGCLLDPNEPTNANAFTSPKTCHQGSVSPYYIEVKSAEDVSNGFAFSKRTGVPVVIKNSGHDYTGRSLAPGTLALWTQNLKYINYSTSFVPEGCNVSTAPVLTFGAGQDMGSLYEFAEQHNITFIGGSGKTVGAAGGWIQGGGHSILSNKYGMGVDRVRQFRVVTPDGVLRVVNACQNTDLFWALRGGGGGTFGVVMEASIEVVPHPVSTINVRRFNGR
;
A
#
# COMPACT_ATOMS: atom_id res chain seq x y z
N VAL A 1 2.05 25.40 -14.05
CA VAL A 1 0.88 25.60 -14.93
C VAL A 1 0.51 24.24 -15.46
N GLU A 2 -0.48 23.59 -14.86
CA GLU A 2 -1.01 22.36 -15.45
C GLU A 2 -1.70 22.70 -16.78
N SER A 3 -1.51 21.85 -17.79
CA SER A 3 -2.23 21.99 -19.05
C SER A 3 -3.72 21.79 -18.83
N LYS A 4 -4.56 22.35 -19.70
CA LYS A 4 -6.01 22.14 -19.70
C LYS A 4 -6.37 20.64 -19.69
N GLU A 5 -5.55 19.83 -20.35
CA GLU A 5 -5.64 18.36 -20.38
C GLU A 5 -5.38 17.72 -19.00
N GLY A 6 -4.44 18.26 -18.22
CA GLY A 6 -4.17 17.79 -16.86
C GLY A 6 -5.36 17.98 -15.91
N CYS A 7 -6.03 19.13 -15.98
CA CYS A 7 -7.21 19.41 -15.18
C CYS A 7 -8.36 18.43 -15.51
N THR A 8 -8.64 18.21 -16.79
CA THR A 8 -9.66 17.26 -17.23
C THR A 8 -9.39 15.84 -16.72
N ALA A 9 -8.14 15.37 -16.83
CA ALA A 9 -7.77 14.04 -16.34
C ALA A 9 -7.97 13.89 -14.81
N VAL A 10 -7.66 14.93 -14.03
CA VAL A 10 -7.92 14.95 -12.58
C VAL A 10 -9.41 14.90 -12.28
N GLN A 11 -10.23 15.68 -12.99
CA GLN A 11 -11.68 15.73 -12.79
C GLN A 11 -12.36 14.40 -13.12
N GLU A 12 -12.03 13.79 -14.26
CA GLU A 12 -12.55 12.49 -14.68
C GLU A 12 -12.07 11.36 -13.76
N GLY A 13 -10.82 11.43 -13.30
CA GLY A 13 -10.21 10.45 -12.40
C GLY A 13 -10.52 10.67 -10.92
N TYR A 14 -11.23 11.73 -10.54
CA TYR A 14 -11.24 12.23 -9.17
C TYR A 14 -11.77 11.20 -8.16
N VAL A 15 -12.80 10.43 -8.52
CA VAL A 15 -13.37 9.37 -7.65
C VAL A 15 -12.86 7.97 -8.00
N SER A 16 -11.99 7.85 -9.01
CA SER A 16 -11.45 6.57 -9.44
C SER A 16 -10.31 6.12 -8.53
N GLY A 17 -10.55 5.06 -7.75
CA GLY A 17 -9.52 4.50 -6.86
C GLY A 17 -8.26 4.07 -7.60
N THR A 18 -8.37 3.61 -8.85
CA THR A 18 -7.22 3.24 -9.68
C THR A 18 -6.42 4.46 -10.11
N PHE A 19 -7.10 5.51 -10.57
CA PHE A 19 -6.45 6.77 -10.92
C PHE A 19 -5.73 7.35 -9.71
N ARG A 20 -6.43 7.49 -8.57
CA ARG A 20 -5.86 8.06 -7.34
C ARG A 20 -4.66 7.25 -6.82
N ALA A 21 -4.75 5.92 -6.76
CA ALA A 21 -3.64 5.08 -6.31
C ALA A 21 -2.39 5.19 -7.21
N SER A 22 -2.55 5.58 -8.48
CA SER A 22 -1.45 5.82 -9.42
C SER A 22 -0.78 7.19 -9.28
N LYS A 23 -1.37 8.11 -8.50
CA LYS A 23 -0.84 9.47 -8.30
C LYS A 23 -0.21 9.58 -6.92
N PHE A 24 1.06 9.95 -6.88
CA PHE A 24 1.77 10.20 -5.63
C PHE A 24 1.04 11.23 -4.74
N SER A 25 0.43 12.26 -5.34
CA SER A 25 -0.25 13.32 -4.57
C SER A 25 -1.60 12.89 -3.97
N SER A 26 -2.19 11.78 -4.42
CA SER A 26 -3.57 11.44 -4.05
C SER A 26 -3.66 10.40 -2.93
N ALA A 27 -4.45 10.64 -1.90
CA ALA A 27 -5.03 9.63 -1.04
C ALA A 27 -6.36 9.16 -1.62
N ILE A 28 -6.80 7.94 -1.27
CA ILE A 28 -8.17 7.50 -1.58
C ILE A 28 -9.17 8.31 -0.76
N GLU A 29 -8.85 8.49 0.51
CA GLU A 29 -9.54 9.34 1.46
C GLU A 29 -9.06 10.79 1.30
N THR A 30 -9.72 11.53 0.39
CA THR A 30 -9.33 12.89 -0.03
C THR A 30 -9.09 13.87 1.11
N GLN A 31 -9.82 13.74 2.23
CA GLN A 31 -9.65 14.59 3.41
C GLN A 31 -8.23 14.58 3.95
N TRP A 32 -7.47 13.49 3.77
CA TRP A 32 -6.08 13.39 4.23
C TRP A 32 -5.08 14.10 3.32
N GLU A 33 -5.49 14.62 2.16
CA GLU A 33 -4.67 15.53 1.36
C GLU A 33 -4.66 16.94 1.96
N THR A 34 -5.67 17.30 2.75
CA THR A 34 -5.74 18.58 3.45
C THR A 34 -4.86 18.55 4.71
N CYS A 35 -4.19 19.66 5.01
CA CYS A 35 -3.49 19.86 6.27
C CYS A 35 -4.51 19.98 7.40
N GLN A 36 -4.57 18.97 8.28
CA GLN A 36 -5.58 18.92 9.35
C GLN A 36 -5.45 20.07 10.38
N LYS A 37 -4.26 20.69 10.46
CA LYS A 37 -4.00 21.82 11.37
C LYS A 37 -4.46 23.15 10.81
N THR A 38 -4.25 23.40 9.53
CA THR A 38 -4.51 24.71 8.89
C THR A 38 -5.75 24.69 7.99
N ASN A 39 -6.31 23.52 7.73
CA ASN A 39 -7.38 23.28 6.76
C ASN A 39 -7.01 23.68 5.31
N GLU A 40 -5.71 23.87 5.04
CA GLU A 40 -5.19 24.16 3.71
C GLU A 40 -5.15 22.89 2.86
N GLY A 41 -5.61 22.96 1.62
CA GLY A 41 -5.61 21.85 0.68
C GLY A 41 -5.99 22.28 -0.73
N CYS A 42 -6.24 21.28 -1.57
CA CYS A 42 -6.59 21.48 -2.99
C CYS A 42 -7.61 20.42 -3.45
N LEU A 43 -8.72 20.36 -2.73
CA LEU A 43 -9.77 19.36 -2.96
C LEU A 43 -10.81 19.84 -3.97
N LEU A 44 -11.34 18.89 -4.73
CA LEU A 44 -12.57 19.03 -5.51
C LEU A 44 -13.73 18.37 -4.74
N ASP A 45 -14.97 18.74 -5.06
CA ASP A 45 -16.15 18.02 -4.57
C ASP A 45 -16.26 16.68 -5.32
N PRO A 46 -16.30 15.52 -4.65
CA PRO A 46 -16.46 14.23 -5.31
C PRO A 46 -17.79 14.09 -6.08
N ASN A 47 -18.82 14.84 -5.74
CA ASN A 47 -20.11 14.85 -6.44
C ASN A 47 -20.12 15.83 -7.62
N GLU A 48 -19.23 16.83 -7.62
CA GLU A 48 -19.11 17.82 -8.69
C GLU A 48 -17.64 18.22 -8.92
N PRO A 49 -16.76 17.31 -9.41
CA PRO A 49 -15.33 17.60 -9.55
C PRO A 49 -15.03 18.71 -10.56
N THR A 50 -15.98 19.01 -11.45
CA THR A 50 -15.88 20.04 -12.49
C THR A 50 -16.24 21.45 -11.99
N ASN A 51 -16.66 21.60 -10.73
CA ASN A 51 -17.06 22.89 -10.18
C ASN A 51 -15.91 23.90 -10.20
N ALA A 52 -16.01 24.89 -11.10
CA ALA A 52 -14.98 25.90 -11.29
C ALA A 52 -14.65 26.67 -10.01
N ASN A 53 -15.63 26.89 -9.11
CA ASN A 53 -15.42 27.64 -7.87
C ASN A 53 -14.46 26.95 -6.90
N ALA A 54 -14.09 25.69 -7.13
CA ALA A 54 -13.08 24.98 -6.35
C ALA A 54 -11.64 25.36 -6.72
N PHE A 55 -11.40 25.86 -7.94
CA PHE A 55 -10.05 26.08 -8.49
C PHE A 55 -9.88 27.40 -9.27
N THR A 56 -10.93 28.21 -9.44
CA THR A 56 -10.84 29.55 -10.01
C THR A 56 -10.57 30.61 -8.92
N SER A 57 -9.92 31.70 -9.31
CA SER A 57 -9.67 32.85 -8.43
C SER A 57 -10.97 33.32 -7.76
N PRO A 58 -10.99 33.59 -6.44
CA PRO A 58 -9.84 33.79 -5.55
C PRO A 58 -9.30 32.53 -4.85
N LYS A 59 -9.73 31.32 -5.25
CA LYS A 59 -9.23 30.08 -4.61
C LYS A 59 -7.74 29.91 -4.84
N THR A 60 -7.03 29.56 -3.77
CA THR A 60 -5.63 29.17 -3.81
C THR A 60 -5.55 27.69 -3.48
N CYS A 61 -4.92 26.92 -4.37
CA CYS A 61 -4.60 25.51 -4.17
C CYS A 61 -3.37 25.42 -3.26
N HIS A 62 -3.50 24.80 -2.10
CA HIS A 62 -2.39 24.59 -1.17
C HIS A 62 -1.96 23.12 -1.16
N GLN A 63 -0.69 22.89 -0.80
CA GLN A 63 -0.09 21.55 -0.72
C GLN A 63 -0.79 20.64 0.29
N GLY A 64 -1.34 21.20 1.37
CA GLY A 64 -1.97 20.46 2.45
C GLY A 64 -1.00 19.50 3.14
N SER A 65 -1.41 18.25 3.34
CA SER A 65 -0.61 17.20 3.97
C SER A 65 0.25 16.42 2.97
N VAL A 66 0.14 16.68 1.67
CA VAL A 66 0.93 15.96 0.66
C VAL A 66 2.40 16.35 0.79
N SER A 67 3.30 15.38 0.91
CA SER A 67 4.73 15.67 1.00
C SER A 67 5.21 16.46 -0.23
N PRO A 68 5.98 17.55 -0.06
CA PRO A 68 6.43 18.39 -1.18
C PRO A 68 7.42 17.68 -2.11
N TYR A 69 8.14 16.67 -1.59
CA TYR A 69 9.08 15.86 -2.33
C TYR A 69 8.85 14.38 -2.04
N TYR A 70 9.16 13.53 -3.03
CA TYR A 70 9.12 12.09 -2.88
C TYR A 70 10.24 11.42 -3.66
N ILE A 71 10.63 10.24 -3.18
CA ILE A 71 11.45 9.28 -3.90
C ILE A 71 10.51 8.20 -4.41
N GLU A 72 10.48 8.02 -5.73
CA GLU A 72 9.91 6.82 -6.33
C GLU A 72 10.88 5.66 -6.10
N VAL A 73 10.54 4.79 -5.16
CA VAL A 73 11.43 3.70 -4.71
C VAL A 73 11.50 2.62 -5.78
N LYS A 74 12.70 2.37 -6.29
CA LYS A 74 13.00 1.32 -7.27
C LYS A 74 13.86 0.21 -6.69
N SER A 75 14.60 0.51 -5.62
CA SER A 75 15.56 -0.39 -4.97
C SER A 75 15.65 -0.13 -3.47
N ALA A 76 16.34 -1.03 -2.75
CA ALA A 76 16.63 -0.82 -1.34
C ALA A 76 17.53 0.41 -1.11
N GLU A 77 18.42 0.73 -2.06
CA GLU A 77 19.33 1.87 -1.98
C GLU A 77 18.57 3.20 -1.96
N ASP A 78 17.47 3.32 -2.70
CA ASP A 78 16.61 4.51 -2.68
C ASP A 78 16.06 4.79 -1.28
N VAL A 79 15.65 3.74 -0.57
CA VAL A 79 15.17 3.84 0.81
C VAL A 79 16.30 4.18 1.77
N SER A 80 17.44 3.50 1.65
CA SER A 80 18.63 3.75 2.47
C SER A 80 19.09 5.20 2.32
N ASN A 81 19.09 5.73 1.09
CA ASN A 81 19.41 7.13 0.80
C ASN A 81 18.36 8.09 1.37
N GLY A 82 17.08 7.72 1.33
CA GLY A 82 15.99 8.47 1.98
C GLY A 82 16.17 8.59 3.50
N PHE A 83 16.51 7.49 4.18
CA PHE A 83 16.81 7.51 5.62
C PHE A 83 18.10 8.28 5.92
N ALA A 84 19.15 8.12 5.13
CA ALA A 84 20.40 8.87 5.29
C ALA A 84 20.19 10.38 5.09
N PHE A 85 19.37 10.78 4.11
CA PHE A 85 18.96 12.16 3.91
C PHE A 85 18.23 12.70 5.14
N SER A 86 17.20 11.97 5.61
CA SER A 86 16.43 12.36 6.79
C SER A 86 17.31 12.55 8.03
N LYS A 87 18.22 11.63 8.29
CA LYS A 87 19.17 11.70 9.39
C LYS A 87 20.12 12.90 9.28
N ARG A 88 20.55 13.26 8.07
CA ARG A 88 21.48 14.38 7.83
C ARG A 88 20.79 15.75 7.90
N THR A 89 19.55 15.86 7.42
CA THR A 89 18.86 17.15 7.27
C THR A 89 17.83 17.43 8.35
N GLY A 90 17.40 16.40 9.09
CA GLY A 90 16.29 16.49 10.04
C GLY A 90 14.90 16.52 9.38
N VAL A 91 14.81 16.42 8.04
CA VAL A 91 13.53 16.33 7.34
C VAL A 91 12.89 14.96 7.65
N PRO A 92 11.69 14.90 8.24
CA PRO A 92 11.03 13.63 8.53
C PRO A 92 10.66 12.88 7.25
N VAL A 93 10.56 11.56 7.35
CA VAL A 93 10.11 10.71 6.24
C VAL A 93 8.69 10.21 6.47
N VAL A 94 7.94 10.05 5.38
CA VAL A 94 6.69 9.28 5.36
C VAL A 94 6.81 8.17 4.35
N ILE A 95 6.08 7.07 4.56
CA ILE A 95 6.08 5.94 3.63
C ILE A 95 4.70 5.87 3.00
N LYS A 96 4.65 5.86 1.67
CA LYS A 96 3.41 5.78 0.92
C LYS A 96 3.43 4.57 -0.02
N ASN A 97 2.34 3.81 0.03
CA ASN A 97 2.02 2.77 -0.95
C ASN A 97 0.90 3.31 -1.87
N SER A 98 -0.33 2.81 -1.74
CA SER A 98 -1.46 3.20 -2.59
C SER A 98 -2.28 4.40 -2.11
N GLY A 99 -2.02 4.93 -0.91
CA GLY A 99 -2.77 6.06 -0.34
C GLY A 99 -4.13 5.70 0.26
N HIS A 100 -4.38 4.42 0.56
CA HIS A 100 -5.62 3.90 1.17
C HIS A 100 -5.78 4.18 2.68
N ASP A 101 -4.82 4.84 3.32
CA ASP A 101 -4.83 4.94 4.78
C ASP A 101 -5.96 5.84 5.30
N TYR A 102 -6.88 5.25 6.07
CA TYR A 102 -8.02 5.95 6.66
C TYR A 102 -7.66 6.92 7.79
N THR A 103 -6.41 6.95 8.24
CA THR A 103 -5.94 7.80 9.35
C THR A 103 -4.80 8.75 8.96
N GLY A 104 -4.57 8.94 7.65
CA GLY A 104 -3.61 9.90 7.11
C GLY A 104 -2.13 9.58 7.30
N ARG A 105 -1.76 8.37 7.77
CA ARG A 105 -0.38 7.98 8.13
C ARG A 105 0.61 7.94 6.96
N SER A 106 0.13 8.05 5.73
CA SER A 106 0.97 8.01 4.50
C SER A 106 1.24 9.37 3.87
N LEU A 107 0.80 10.46 4.51
CA LEU A 107 0.96 11.84 4.07
C LEU A 107 1.28 12.72 5.28
N ALA A 108 2.24 13.64 5.15
CA ALA A 108 2.46 14.67 6.16
C ALA A 108 3.11 15.92 5.54
N PRO A 109 2.78 17.13 6.04
CA PRO A 109 3.40 18.36 5.57
C PRO A 109 4.89 18.40 5.94
N GLY A 110 5.71 18.95 5.04
CA GLY A 110 7.14 19.18 5.31
C GLY A 110 8.01 17.92 5.39
N THR A 111 7.55 16.80 4.83
CA THR A 111 8.28 15.53 4.83
C THR A 111 8.84 15.15 3.46
N LEU A 112 9.76 14.18 3.46
CA LEU A 112 10.15 13.43 2.26
C LEU A 112 9.36 12.13 2.22
N ALA A 113 8.60 11.88 1.16
CA ALA A 113 7.90 10.61 1.00
C ALA A 113 8.77 9.54 0.32
N LEU A 114 8.68 8.31 0.82
CA LEU A 114 9.19 7.11 0.15
C LEU A 114 7.99 6.40 -0.48
N TRP A 115 7.88 6.47 -1.81
CA TRP A 115 6.73 5.95 -2.54
C TRP A 115 7.04 4.58 -3.14
N THR A 116 6.43 3.53 -2.59
CA THR A 116 6.73 2.13 -2.91
C THR A 116 5.82 1.54 -4.00
N GLN A 117 4.87 2.32 -4.53
CA GLN A 117 3.82 1.84 -5.44
C GLN A 117 4.35 1.17 -6.71
N ASN A 118 5.53 1.57 -7.18
CA ASN A 118 6.10 1.07 -8.44
C ASN A 118 6.96 -0.19 -8.28
N LEU A 119 7.11 -0.72 -7.07
CA LEU A 119 7.72 -2.04 -6.82
C LEU A 119 6.74 -3.14 -7.25
N LYS A 120 6.66 -3.39 -8.55
CA LYS A 120 5.65 -4.24 -9.19
C LYS A 120 6.29 -5.47 -9.85
N TYR A 121 6.26 -6.60 -9.15
CA TYR A 121 6.45 -7.93 -9.73
C TYR A 121 5.66 -8.95 -8.91
N ILE A 122 5.36 -10.12 -9.48
CA ILE A 122 4.69 -11.23 -8.80
C ILE A 122 5.37 -12.51 -9.26
N ASN A 123 5.73 -13.37 -8.32
CA ASN A 123 6.28 -14.69 -8.58
C ASN A 123 5.51 -15.74 -7.75
N TYR A 124 5.18 -16.86 -8.37
CA TYR A 124 4.57 -18.01 -7.68
C TYR A 124 5.60 -19.11 -7.46
N SER A 125 5.71 -19.57 -6.22
CA SER A 125 6.46 -20.75 -5.87
C SER A 125 5.54 -21.75 -5.21
N THR A 126 5.53 -23.00 -5.69
CA THR A 126 4.75 -24.09 -5.10
C THR A 126 5.41 -24.69 -3.86
N SER A 127 6.72 -24.48 -3.69
CA SER A 127 7.56 -25.11 -2.67
C SER A 127 8.54 -24.12 -2.03
N PHE A 128 8.04 -22.99 -1.54
CA PHE A 128 8.87 -21.95 -0.94
C PHE A 128 9.34 -22.33 0.47
N VAL A 129 10.63 -22.09 0.74
CA VAL A 129 11.23 -22.12 2.07
C VAL A 129 11.74 -20.71 2.38
N PRO A 130 11.34 -20.09 3.51
CA PRO A 130 11.91 -18.80 3.91
C PRO A 130 13.43 -18.90 4.06
N GLU A 131 14.15 -17.86 3.66
CA GLU A 131 15.61 -17.85 3.69
C GLU A 131 16.13 -18.08 5.11
N GLY A 132 17.12 -18.98 5.26
CA GLY A 132 17.68 -19.33 6.57
C GLY A 132 16.76 -20.16 7.48
N CYS A 133 15.57 -20.54 7.03
CA CYS A 133 14.70 -21.46 7.76
C CYS A 133 14.92 -22.93 7.33
N ASN A 134 14.76 -23.85 8.28
CA ASN A 134 14.64 -25.28 8.02
C ASN A 134 13.22 -25.76 8.39
N VAL A 135 12.25 -25.44 7.52
CA VAL A 135 10.82 -25.73 7.71
C VAL A 135 10.22 -26.33 6.45
N SER A 136 9.06 -26.99 6.57
CA SER A 136 8.34 -27.51 5.42
C SER A 136 7.98 -26.41 4.42
N THR A 137 8.03 -26.76 3.13
CA THR A 137 7.69 -25.85 2.04
C THR A 137 6.20 -25.50 2.03
N ALA A 138 5.85 -24.32 1.52
CA ALA A 138 4.47 -23.92 1.26
C ALA A 138 4.33 -23.20 -0.10
N PRO A 139 3.15 -23.25 -0.75
CA PRO A 139 2.89 -22.43 -1.92
C PRO A 139 2.73 -20.96 -1.51
N VAL A 140 3.48 -20.06 -2.15
CA VAL A 140 3.44 -18.62 -1.84
C VAL A 140 3.43 -17.77 -3.11
N LEU A 141 2.82 -16.60 -3.02
CA LEU A 141 3.14 -15.48 -3.91
C LEU A 141 4.19 -14.61 -3.24
N THR A 142 5.29 -14.38 -3.95
CA THR A 142 6.31 -13.39 -3.60
C THR A 142 6.17 -12.19 -4.52
N PHE A 143 6.01 -11.01 -3.96
CA PHE A 143 5.71 -9.81 -4.75
C PHE A 143 6.25 -8.54 -4.13
N GLY A 144 6.55 -7.58 -5.00
CA GLY A 144 7.04 -6.26 -4.62
C GLY A 144 6.00 -5.44 -3.85
N ALA A 145 6.47 -4.54 -2.99
CA ALA A 145 5.63 -3.80 -2.05
C ALA A 145 4.49 -3.02 -2.71
N GLY A 146 4.65 -2.62 -3.96
CA GLY A 146 3.68 -1.84 -4.71
C GLY A 146 2.48 -2.65 -5.20
N GLN A 147 2.49 -3.99 -5.13
CA GLN A 147 1.39 -4.78 -5.69
C GLN A 147 0.06 -4.55 -5.00
N ASP A 148 -0.96 -4.33 -5.83
CA ASP A 148 -2.34 -4.15 -5.39
C ASP A 148 -3.10 -5.48 -5.40
N MET A 149 -4.19 -5.53 -4.65
CA MET A 149 -5.02 -6.74 -4.52
C MET A 149 -5.56 -7.23 -5.87
N GLY A 150 -6.00 -6.31 -6.74
CA GLY A 150 -6.56 -6.66 -8.05
C GLY A 150 -5.57 -7.45 -8.90
N SER A 151 -4.35 -6.93 -9.02
CA SER A 151 -3.26 -7.58 -9.75
C SER A 151 -2.89 -8.95 -9.17
N LEU A 152 -2.90 -9.09 -7.84
CA LEU A 152 -2.64 -10.37 -7.18
C LEU A 152 -3.76 -11.39 -7.43
N TYR A 153 -5.02 -10.96 -7.46
CA TYR A 153 -6.14 -11.84 -7.77
C TYR A 153 -6.11 -12.31 -9.22
N GLU A 154 -5.87 -11.41 -10.17
CA GLU A 154 -5.74 -11.77 -11.58
C GLU A 154 -4.61 -12.77 -11.81
N PHE A 155 -3.45 -12.55 -11.16
CA PHE A 155 -2.33 -13.47 -11.22
C PHE A 155 -2.65 -14.82 -10.56
N ALA A 156 -3.33 -14.81 -9.41
CA ALA A 156 -3.71 -16.03 -8.70
C ALA A 156 -4.69 -16.89 -9.50
N GLU A 157 -5.67 -16.27 -10.16
CA GLU A 157 -6.63 -16.93 -11.04
C GLU A 157 -5.92 -17.67 -12.18
N GLN A 158 -4.95 -17.01 -12.85
CA GLN A 158 -4.16 -17.61 -13.93
C GLN A 158 -3.35 -18.84 -13.49
N HIS A 159 -3.08 -18.97 -12.19
CA HIS A 159 -2.32 -20.07 -11.62
C HIS A 159 -3.19 -21.08 -10.85
N ASN A 160 -4.51 -20.99 -10.95
CA ASN A 160 -5.47 -21.86 -10.22
C ASN A 160 -5.17 -21.92 -8.71
N ILE A 161 -4.87 -20.77 -8.12
CA ILE A 161 -4.66 -20.57 -6.68
C ILE A 161 -5.56 -19.44 -6.19
N THR A 162 -5.69 -19.31 -4.87
CA THR A 162 -6.41 -18.20 -4.25
C THR A 162 -5.50 -17.46 -3.29
N PHE A 163 -5.39 -16.15 -3.54
CA PHE A 163 -4.77 -15.22 -2.61
C PHE A 163 -5.79 -14.78 -1.56
N ILE A 164 -5.44 -14.93 -0.28
CA ILE A 164 -6.29 -14.48 0.83
C ILE A 164 -6.04 -12.99 1.06
N GLY A 165 -6.78 -12.14 0.35
CA GLY A 165 -6.59 -10.69 0.35
C GLY A 165 -7.81 -9.88 0.78
N GLY A 166 -7.67 -8.55 0.78
CA GLY A 166 -8.74 -7.59 1.05
C GLY A 166 -9.63 -7.31 -0.16
N SER A 167 -10.86 -6.85 0.06
CA SER A 167 -11.84 -6.64 -1.02
C SER A 167 -11.54 -5.44 -1.93
N GLY A 168 -10.87 -4.40 -1.42
CA GLY A 168 -10.51 -3.21 -2.19
C GLY A 168 -9.40 -3.53 -3.19
N LYS A 169 -9.71 -3.54 -4.49
CA LYS A 169 -8.77 -3.92 -5.56
C LYS A 169 -7.49 -3.09 -5.57
N THR A 170 -7.55 -1.81 -5.21
CA THR A 170 -6.40 -0.90 -5.25
C THR A 170 -5.63 -0.81 -3.92
N VAL A 171 -6.00 -1.61 -2.91
CA VAL A 171 -5.26 -1.71 -1.65
C VAL A 171 -3.90 -2.34 -1.92
N GLY A 172 -2.82 -1.72 -1.46
CA GLY A 172 -1.47 -2.28 -1.56
C GLY A 172 -1.27 -3.44 -0.56
N ALA A 173 -1.06 -4.65 -1.06
CA ALA A 173 -1.11 -5.87 -0.24
C ALA A 173 0.03 -5.95 0.77
N ALA A 174 1.26 -5.62 0.38
CA ALA A 174 2.43 -5.60 1.25
C ALA A 174 2.57 -4.30 2.07
N GLY A 175 1.64 -3.35 1.90
CA GLY A 175 1.60 -2.10 2.65
C GLY A 175 0.94 -2.23 4.02
N GLY A 176 0.19 -1.19 4.39
CA GLY A 176 -0.51 -1.14 5.68
C GLY A 176 -1.55 -2.24 5.89
N TRP A 177 -2.08 -2.85 4.82
CA TRP A 177 -3.07 -3.93 4.93
C TRP A 177 -2.51 -5.13 5.68
N ILE A 178 -1.38 -5.70 5.22
CA ILE A 178 -0.81 -6.88 5.89
C ILE A 178 -0.14 -6.52 7.22
N GLN A 179 0.50 -5.35 7.27
CA GLN A 179 1.21 -4.92 8.47
C GLN A 179 0.27 -4.57 9.62
N GLY A 180 -0.99 -4.25 9.33
CA GLY A 180 -2.05 -4.00 10.32
C GLY A 180 -2.98 -5.19 10.59
N GLY A 181 -2.77 -6.36 9.95
CA GLY A 181 -3.56 -7.57 10.15
C GLY A 181 -4.10 -8.18 8.86
N GLY A 182 -4.81 -7.38 8.06
CA GLY A 182 -5.25 -7.77 6.72
C GLY A 182 -6.42 -8.76 6.74
N HIS A 183 -7.64 -8.26 6.97
CA HIS A 183 -8.83 -9.10 6.91
C HIS A 183 -9.17 -9.51 5.46
N SER A 184 -9.84 -10.65 5.32
CA SER A 184 -10.38 -11.18 4.07
C SER A 184 -11.77 -11.77 4.31
N ILE A 185 -12.59 -11.86 3.26
CA ILE A 185 -13.85 -12.62 3.32
C ILE A 185 -13.61 -14.11 3.64
N LEU A 186 -12.39 -14.60 3.39
CA LEU A 186 -11.99 -15.98 3.66
C LEU A 186 -11.26 -16.15 5.01
N SER A 187 -11.14 -15.09 5.82
CA SER A 187 -10.34 -15.14 7.05
C SER A 187 -10.85 -16.15 8.08
N ASN A 188 -12.16 -16.37 8.16
CA ASN A 188 -12.73 -17.39 9.05
C ASN A 188 -12.26 -18.82 8.71
N LYS A 189 -11.86 -19.07 7.46
CA LYS A 189 -11.40 -20.39 7.00
C LYS A 189 -9.88 -20.50 6.96
N TYR A 190 -9.19 -19.43 6.56
CA TYR A 190 -7.75 -19.48 6.26
C TYR A 190 -6.89 -18.51 7.09
N GLY A 191 -7.46 -17.85 8.09
CA GLY A 191 -6.77 -16.83 8.90
C GLY A 191 -6.68 -15.47 8.19
N MET A 192 -6.14 -14.48 8.90
CA MET A 192 -5.92 -13.15 8.35
C MET A 192 -4.69 -13.15 7.43
N GLY A 193 -4.55 -12.14 6.56
CA GLY A 193 -3.40 -11.99 5.67
C GLY A 193 -2.07 -12.01 6.42
N VAL A 194 -2.04 -11.39 7.60
CA VAL A 194 -0.89 -11.40 8.51
C VAL A 194 -0.50 -12.79 9.00
N ASP A 195 -1.44 -13.71 9.15
CA ASP A 195 -1.19 -15.09 9.58
C ASP A 195 -0.49 -15.90 8.49
N ARG A 196 -0.60 -15.44 7.24
CA ARG A 196 -0.14 -16.13 6.03
C ARG A 196 1.24 -15.67 5.55
N VAL A 197 1.85 -14.66 6.21
CA VAL A 197 3.18 -14.17 5.84
C VAL A 197 4.23 -15.22 6.18
N ARG A 198 5.11 -15.49 5.22
CA ARG A 198 6.29 -16.34 5.40
C ARG A 198 7.60 -15.56 5.50
N GLN A 199 7.71 -14.46 4.76
CA GLN A 199 8.92 -13.65 4.72
C GLN A 199 8.61 -12.22 4.26
N PHE A 200 9.37 -11.26 4.77
CA PHE A 200 9.50 -9.93 4.19
C PHE A 200 10.97 -9.64 3.83
N ARG A 201 11.17 -8.74 2.86
CA ARG A 201 12.44 -7.99 2.71
C ARG A 201 12.18 -6.54 3.11
N VAL A 202 12.94 -6.02 4.06
CA VAL A 202 12.66 -4.73 4.69
C VAL A 202 13.92 -3.90 4.81
N VAL A 203 13.87 -2.63 4.42
CA VAL A 203 14.92 -1.68 4.76
C VAL A 203 14.53 -0.99 6.05
N THR A 204 15.33 -1.18 7.10
CA THR A 204 15.13 -0.58 8.42
C THR A 204 15.78 0.81 8.51
N PRO A 205 15.50 1.61 9.57
CA PRO A 205 15.99 2.99 9.68
C PRO A 205 17.52 3.17 9.67
N ASP A 206 18.28 2.12 9.94
CA ASP A 206 19.74 2.10 9.81
C ASP A 206 20.21 1.97 8.34
N GLY A 207 19.29 1.86 7.39
CA GLY A 207 19.57 1.80 5.95
C GLY A 207 19.96 0.42 5.44
N VAL A 208 19.78 -0.64 6.23
CA VAL A 208 20.17 -2.01 5.84
C VAL A 208 18.95 -2.82 5.42
N LEU A 209 19.06 -3.50 4.27
CA LEU A 209 18.07 -4.47 3.80
C LEU A 209 18.19 -5.77 4.59
N ARG A 210 17.12 -6.14 5.29
CA ARG A 210 17.02 -7.36 6.09
C ARG A 210 16.00 -8.33 5.50
N VAL A 211 16.32 -9.62 5.58
CA VAL A 211 15.33 -10.69 5.40
C VAL A 211 14.71 -11.00 6.75
N VAL A 212 13.39 -10.94 6.81
CA VAL A 212 12.63 -10.97 8.06
C VAL A 212 11.62 -12.10 8.00
N ASN A 213 11.79 -13.12 8.85
CA ASN A 213 10.93 -14.30 8.89
C ASN A 213 10.96 -14.97 10.27
N ALA A 214 10.39 -16.17 10.39
CA ALA A 214 10.29 -16.89 11.66
C ALA A 214 11.63 -17.43 12.21
N CYS A 215 12.72 -17.37 11.44
CA CYS A 215 14.03 -17.93 11.82
C CYS A 215 15.13 -16.88 11.93
N GLN A 216 14.91 -15.66 11.42
CA GLN A 216 15.84 -14.53 11.51
C GLN A 216 15.10 -13.20 11.59
N ASN A 217 15.63 -12.25 12.38
CA ASN A 217 14.97 -10.98 12.71
C ASN A 217 13.54 -11.21 13.23
N THR A 218 13.38 -12.16 14.15
CA THR A 218 12.07 -12.72 14.55
C THR A 218 11.19 -11.73 15.33
N ASP A 219 11.82 -10.82 16.06
CA ASP A 219 11.19 -9.68 16.73
C ASP A 219 10.59 -8.69 15.71
N LEU A 220 11.35 -8.34 14.67
CA LEU A 220 10.88 -7.51 13.56
C LEU A 220 9.81 -8.24 12.74
N PHE A 221 9.93 -9.56 12.56
CA PHE A 221 8.92 -10.37 11.89
C PHE A 221 7.59 -10.37 12.64
N TRP A 222 7.65 -10.51 13.97
CA TRP A 222 6.47 -10.38 14.83
C TRP A 222 5.87 -8.96 14.74
N ALA A 223 6.70 -7.92 14.81
CA ALA A 223 6.26 -6.53 14.78
C ALA A 223 5.57 -6.13 13.46
N LEU A 224 6.14 -6.54 12.32
CA LEU A 224 5.55 -6.32 10.99
C LEU A 224 4.27 -7.13 10.77
N ARG A 225 4.00 -8.11 11.62
CA ARG A 225 2.82 -8.96 11.57
C ARG A 225 1.73 -8.50 12.55
N GLY A 226 1.29 -7.25 12.38
CA GLY A 226 0.13 -6.69 13.09
C GLY A 226 0.42 -5.42 13.88
N GLY A 227 1.68 -5.03 14.03
CA GLY A 227 2.09 -3.81 14.74
C GLY A 227 1.82 -2.50 13.97
N GLY A 228 1.30 -2.59 12.75
CA GLY A 228 0.97 -1.44 11.90
C GLY A 228 2.09 -1.05 10.94
N GLY A 229 1.69 -0.60 9.75
CA GLY A 229 2.64 -0.23 8.71
C GLY A 229 3.30 1.13 8.92
N GLY A 230 4.49 1.29 8.34
CA GLY A 230 5.21 2.57 8.25
C GLY A 230 6.06 2.94 9.49
N THR A 231 6.17 2.06 10.48
CA THR A 231 6.88 2.34 11.75
C THR A 231 8.22 1.60 11.89
N PHE A 232 8.28 0.32 11.52
CA PHE A 232 9.47 -0.51 11.76
C PHE A 232 10.49 -0.51 10.61
N GLY A 233 10.09 -0.03 9.43
CA GLY A 233 10.91 0.01 8.22
C GLY A 233 10.06 0.10 6.95
N VAL A 234 10.73 0.12 5.79
CA VAL A 234 10.08 0.07 4.48
C VAL A 234 10.08 -1.38 4.00
N VAL A 235 8.90 -1.99 3.91
CA VAL A 235 8.73 -3.29 3.26
C VAL A 235 8.96 -3.11 1.75
N MET A 236 9.86 -3.92 1.19
CA MET A 236 10.21 -3.93 -0.22
C MET A 236 9.54 -5.09 -0.96
N GLU A 237 9.35 -6.21 -0.26
CA GLU A 237 8.80 -7.47 -0.78
C GLU A 237 8.08 -8.22 0.35
N ALA A 238 7.03 -8.95 -0.01
CA ALA A 238 6.38 -9.93 0.86
C ALA A 238 6.23 -11.28 0.15
N SER A 239 6.46 -12.38 0.89
CA SER A 239 6.10 -13.74 0.51
C SER A 239 4.96 -14.23 1.39
N ILE A 240 3.80 -14.48 0.77
CA ILE A 240 2.56 -14.82 1.48
C ILE A 240 1.99 -16.12 0.92
N GLU A 241 1.58 -17.00 1.83
CA GLU A 241 0.93 -18.25 1.47
C GLU A 241 -0.37 -18.04 0.71
N VAL A 242 -0.51 -18.81 -0.36
CA VAL A 242 -1.77 -18.99 -1.09
C VAL A 242 -2.39 -20.34 -0.76
N VAL A 243 -3.65 -20.49 -1.10
CA VAL A 243 -4.36 -21.76 -0.99
C VAL A 243 -4.73 -22.28 -2.38
N PRO A 244 -4.93 -23.59 -2.56
CA PRO A 244 -5.50 -24.12 -3.79
C PRO A 244 -6.81 -23.42 -4.12
N HIS A 245 -7.07 -23.16 -5.41
CA HIS A 245 -8.33 -22.53 -5.81
C HIS A 245 -9.51 -23.34 -5.26
N PRO A 246 -10.40 -22.74 -4.45
CA PRO A 246 -11.47 -23.48 -3.85
C PRO A 246 -12.44 -23.95 -4.93
N VAL A 247 -12.81 -25.24 -4.88
CA VAL A 247 -14.12 -25.68 -5.34
C VAL A 247 -15.08 -25.30 -4.21
N SER A 248 -15.46 -24.03 -4.09
CA SER A 248 -16.38 -23.62 -3.01
C SER A 248 -17.35 -22.57 -3.50
N THR A 249 -18.61 -22.98 -3.64
CA THR A 249 -19.76 -22.14 -3.91
C THR A 249 -19.91 -21.09 -2.81
N ILE A 250 -19.71 -19.81 -3.14
CA ILE A 250 -20.17 -18.72 -2.29
C ILE A 250 -21.68 -18.64 -2.47
N ASN A 251 -22.44 -19.07 -1.46
CA ASN A 251 -23.90 -18.92 -1.47
C ASN A 251 -24.24 -17.45 -1.20
N VAL A 252 -24.37 -16.66 -2.28
CA VAL A 252 -24.92 -15.30 -2.19
C VAL A 252 -26.43 -15.41 -1.97
N ARG A 253 -26.88 -15.26 -0.72
CA ARG A 253 -28.32 -15.14 -0.43
C ARG A 253 -28.74 -13.69 -0.63
N ARG A 254 -29.52 -13.43 -1.68
CA ARG A 254 -30.28 -12.18 -1.80
C ARG A 254 -31.43 -12.21 -0.80
N PHE A 255 -31.43 -11.27 0.13
CA PHE A 255 -32.62 -10.95 0.90
C PHE A 255 -33.38 -9.87 0.12
N ASN A 256 -34.47 -10.26 -0.54
CA ASN A 256 -35.46 -9.28 -0.99
C ASN A 256 -36.24 -8.86 0.26
N GLY A 257 -36.02 -7.64 0.72
CA GLY A 257 -36.79 -7.05 1.82
C GLY A 257 -38.28 -7.07 1.48
N ARG A 258 -39.10 -7.32 2.50
CA ARG A 258 -40.56 -7.09 2.45
C ARG A 258 -40.85 -5.60 2.55
#